data_AF-A0A377D9B6-F1
#
_entry.id   AF-A0A377D9B6-F1
#
_cell.length_a   1.000
_cell.length_b   1.000
_cell.length_c   1.000
_cell.angle_alpha   90.00
_cell.angle_beta   90.00
_cell.angle_gamma   90.00
#
_symmetry.space_group_name_H-M   'P 1'
#
loop_
_entity.id
_entity.type
_entity.pdbx_description
1 polymer ?
#
loop_
_entity_poly.entity_id
_entity_poly.type
_entity_poly.pdbx_seq_one_letter_code
_entity_poly.pdbx_strand_id
1 'polypeptide(L)'
;MISMYQLMITIGILGAYLSDTAFSYTGAWRWMLGVIIIPAILLLIGVFFLPDSPRWFAAKRRFVDAERVLLRLRDTSAEAKRELDEIRESLQVKQSGWALFKENSNFRRAVFLGVLLQVMQQFTGMNVIMYYAPKIFELAGYTNTTEQMWGR
;
A
#
# COMPACT_ATOMS: atom_id res chain seq x y z
N MET A 1 -2.97 -6.85 8.95
CA MET A 1 -2.81 -6.52 7.51
C MET A 1 -2.22 -5.12 7.31
N ILE A 2 -2.78 -4.07 7.93
CA ILE A 2 -2.29 -2.67 7.81
C ILE A 2 -0.81 -2.54 8.21
N SER A 3 -0.40 -3.15 9.33
CA SER A 3 0.99 -3.07 9.81
C SER A 3 2.00 -3.74 8.88
N MET A 4 1.60 -4.82 8.18
CA MET A 4 2.47 -5.50 7.22
C MET A 4 2.67 -4.67 5.95
N TYR A 5 1.60 -4.00 5.50
CA TYR A 5 1.68 -3.06 4.39
C TYR A 5 2.58 -1.86 4.71
N GLN A 6 2.42 -1.27 5.90
CA GLN A 6 3.27 -0.16 6.37
C GLN A 6 4.74 -0.57 6.47
N LEU A 7 5.01 -1.78 6.97
CA LEU A 7 6.36 -2.32 7.10
C LEU A 7 7.00 -2.53 5.72
N MET A 8 6.27 -3.04 4.74
CA MET A 8 6.78 -3.17 3.36
C MET A 8 7.12 -1.80 2.75
N ILE A 9 6.30 -0.78 3.02
CA ILE A 9 6.58 0.60 2.57
C ILE A 9 7.85 1.14 3.21
N THR A 10 8.02 1.01 4.52
CA THR A 10 9.21 1.55 5.21
C THR A 10 10.49 0.83 4.80
N ILE A 11 10.45 -0.49 4.58
CA ILE A 11 11.58 -1.24 4.02
C ILE A 11 11.91 -0.73 2.61
N GLY A 12 10.90 -0.48 1.77
CA GLY A 12 11.11 0.05 0.42
C GLY A 12 11.78 1.42 0.43
N ILE A 13 11.35 2.32 1.34
CA ILE A 13 11.95 3.63 1.53
C ILE A 13 13.40 3.50 2.02
N LEU A 14 13.66 2.64 3.02
CA LEU A 14 15.03 2.38 3.49
C LEU A 14 15.94 1.84 2.40
N GLY A 15 15.46 0.91 1.58
CA GLY A 15 16.20 0.38 0.43
C GLY A 15 16.53 1.45 -0.61
N ALA A 16 15.58 2.36 -0.87
CA ALA A 16 15.81 3.50 -1.75
C ALA A 16 16.89 4.45 -1.20
N TYR A 17 16.86 4.79 0.09
CA TYR A 17 17.87 5.63 0.73
C TYR A 17 19.27 4.97 0.77
N LEU A 18 19.35 3.66 1.02
CA LEU A 18 20.62 2.93 0.97
C LEU A 18 21.20 2.90 -0.44
N SER A 19 20.36 2.71 -1.46
CA SER A 19 20.79 2.78 -2.85
C SER A 19 21.24 4.19 -3.25
N ASP A 20 20.52 5.22 -2.80
CA ASP A 20 20.87 6.62 -3.05
C ASP A 20 22.25 6.96 -2.46
N THR A 21 22.51 6.50 -1.24
CA THR A 21 23.81 6.63 -0.56
C THR A 21 24.94 5.92 -1.33
N ALA A 22 24.69 4.71 -1.83
CA ALA A 22 25.70 3.94 -2.57
C ALA A 22 26.06 4.56 -3.93
N PHE A 23 25.09 5.17 -4.62
CA PHE A 23 25.29 5.74 -5.96
C PHE A 23 25.59 7.25 -5.97
N SER A 24 25.44 7.95 -4.84
CA SER A 24 25.74 9.39 -4.68
C SER A 24 27.15 9.78 -5.14
N TYR A 25 28.14 8.90 -4.94
CA TYR A 25 29.54 9.15 -5.32
C TYR A 25 29.80 9.23 -6.84
N THR A 26 28.85 8.82 -7.69
CA THR A 26 29.05 8.77 -9.16
C THR A 26 28.22 9.79 -9.94
N GLY A 27 27.38 10.60 -9.28
CA GLY A 27 26.50 11.56 -9.94
C GLY A 27 25.44 10.92 -10.86
N ALA A 28 25.24 9.60 -10.75
CA ALA A 28 24.42 8.84 -11.67
C ALA A 28 22.97 8.71 -11.19
N TRP A 29 22.26 9.84 -11.17
CA TRP A 29 20.84 9.95 -10.78
C TRP A 29 19.90 8.97 -11.51
N ARG A 30 20.29 8.53 -12.70
CA ARG A 30 19.57 7.52 -13.50
C ARG A 30 19.57 6.14 -12.83
N TRP A 31 20.66 5.77 -12.16
CA TRP A 31 20.78 4.50 -11.44
C TRP A 31 20.05 4.54 -10.10
N MET A 32 19.96 5.70 -9.45
CA MET A 32 19.13 5.91 -8.25
C MET A 32 17.66 5.60 -8.52
N LEU A 33 17.12 6.05 -9.67
CA LEU A 33 15.77 5.68 -10.11
C LEU A 33 15.69 4.24 -10.65
N GLY A 34 16.79 3.73 -11.22
CA GLY A 34 16.88 2.39 -11.77
C GLY A 34 16.67 1.28 -10.73
N VAL A 35 17.03 1.51 -9.46
CA VAL A 35 16.82 0.51 -8.40
C VAL A 35 15.34 0.28 -8.09
N ILE A 36 14.47 1.27 -8.33
CA ILE A 36 13.00 1.11 -8.17
C ILE A 36 12.43 0.17 -9.24
N ILE A 37 13.12 0.04 -10.39
CA ILE A 37 12.70 -0.87 -11.47
C ILE A 37 12.80 -2.33 -11.01
N ILE A 38 13.75 -2.68 -10.14
CA ILE A 38 13.94 -4.05 -9.65
C ILE A 38 12.70 -4.60 -8.93
N PRO A 39 12.18 -3.96 -7.85
CA PRO A 39 10.96 -4.41 -7.20
C PRO A 39 9.72 -4.25 -8.10
N ALA A 40 9.71 -3.27 -9.02
CA ALA A 40 8.61 -3.11 -9.97
C ALA A 40 8.51 -4.30 -10.95
N ILE A 41 9.64 -4.76 -11.49
CA ILE A 41 9.70 -5.95 -12.35
C ILE A 41 9.36 -7.20 -11.53
N LEU A 42 9.86 -7.32 -10.31
CA LEU A 42 9.55 -8.45 -9.43
C LEU A 42 8.04 -8.54 -9.16
N LEU A 43 7.41 -7.40 -8.84
CA LEU A 43 5.97 -7.32 -8.63
C LEU A 43 5.20 -7.64 -9.92
N LEU A 44 5.66 -7.12 -11.07
CA LEU A 44 5.05 -7.39 -12.37
C LEU A 44 5.11 -8.89 -12.72
N ILE A 45 6.24 -9.54 -12.49
CA ILE A 45 6.38 -11.00 -12.63
C ILE A 45 5.44 -11.71 -11.64
N GLY A 46 5.39 -11.28 -10.38
CA GLY A 46 4.53 -11.85 -9.35
C GLY A 46 3.04 -11.80 -9.71
N VAL A 47 2.58 -10.72 -10.35
CA VAL A 47 1.18 -10.58 -10.80
C VAL A 47 0.79 -11.67 -11.81
N PHE A 48 1.71 -12.15 -12.66
CA PHE A 48 1.43 -13.26 -13.57
C PHE A 48 1.21 -14.60 -12.85
N PHE A 49 1.74 -14.76 -11.63
CA PHE A 49 1.56 -15.97 -10.82
C PHE A 49 0.38 -15.88 -9.83
N LEU A 50 -0.13 -14.67 -9.56
CA LEU A 50 -1.23 -14.50 -8.62
C LEU A 50 -2.56 -14.95 -9.27
N PRO A 51 -3.35 -15.80 -8.60
CA PRO A 51 -4.69 -16.11 -9.08
C PRO A 51 -5.57 -14.86 -9.05
N ASP A 52 -6.40 -14.71 -10.07
CA ASP A 52 -7.42 -13.65 -10.14
C ASP A 52 -8.31 -13.66 -8.88
N SER A 53 -8.73 -12.47 -8.44
CA SER A 53 -9.51 -12.32 -7.21
C SER A 53 -10.84 -13.09 -7.27
N PRO A 54 -11.17 -13.96 -6.29
CA PRO A 54 -12.45 -14.67 -6.26
C PRO A 54 -13.67 -13.74 -6.29
N ARG A 55 -13.55 -12.55 -5.68
CA ARG A 55 -14.59 -11.51 -5.71
C ARG A 55 -14.84 -10.98 -7.12
N TRP A 56 -13.80 -10.87 -7.95
CA TRP A 56 -13.94 -10.43 -9.34
C TRP A 56 -14.68 -11.47 -10.18
N PHE A 57 -14.38 -12.76 -10.01
CA PHE A 57 -15.12 -13.84 -10.67
C PHE A 57 -16.59 -13.87 -10.22
N ALA A 58 -16.86 -13.72 -8.92
CA ALA A 58 -18.22 -13.66 -8.39
C ALA A 58 -19.00 -12.44 -8.92
N ALA A 59 -18.35 -11.27 -9.04
CA ALA A 59 -18.97 -10.06 -9.62
C ALA A 59 -19.35 -10.24 -11.09
N LYS A 60 -18.57 -11.02 -11.85
CA LYS A 60 -18.87 -11.40 -13.25
C LYS A 60 -19.86 -12.56 -13.39
N ARG A 61 -20.50 -13.01 -12.30
CA ARG A 61 -21.39 -14.19 -12.25
C ARG A 61 -20.69 -15.52 -12.60
N ARG A 62 -19.35 -15.58 -12.57
CA ARG A 62 -18.57 -16.81 -12.79
C ARG A 62 -18.29 -17.52 -11.46
N PHE A 63 -19.35 -18.07 -10.85
CA PHE A 63 -19.27 -18.66 -9.50
C PHE A 63 -18.42 -19.93 -9.42
N VAL A 64 -18.38 -20.75 -10.49
CA VAL A 64 -17.57 -21.98 -10.55
C VAL A 64 -16.07 -21.66 -10.48
N ASP A 65 -15.64 -20.58 -11.15
CA ASP A 65 -14.24 -20.14 -11.11
C ASP A 65 -13.90 -19.51 -9.76
N ALA A 66 -14.83 -18.75 -9.17
CA ALA A 66 -14.66 -18.21 -7.81
C ALA A 66 -14.52 -19.32 -6.76
N GLU A 67 -15.35 -20.37 -6.83
CA GLU A 67 -15.26 -21.55 -5.95
C GLU A 67 -13.91 -22.26 -6.13
N ARG A 68 -13.45 -22.44 -7.37
CA ARG A 68 -12.16 -23.09 -7.65
C ARG A 68 -10.97 -22.32 -7.07
N VAL A 69 -11.00 -20.98 -7.11
CA VAL A 69 -9.96 -20.15 -6.49
C VAL A 69 -10.06 -20.18 -4.96
N LEU A 70 -11.28 -20.12 -4.39
CA LEU A 70 -11.48 -20.21 -2.95
C LEU A 70 -11.03 -21.57 -2.37
N LEU A 71 -11.29 -22.67 -3.09
CA LEU A 71 -10.80 -24.01 -2.73
C LEU A 71 -9.28 -24.14 -2.77
N ARG A 72 -8.56 -23.27 -3.50
CA ARG A 72 -7.09 -23.20 -3.46
C ARG A 72 -6.55 -22.32 -2.34
N LEU A 73 -7.37 -21.39 -1.84
CA LEU A 73 -7.01 -20.44 -0.79
C LEU A 73 -7.41 -20.89 0.62
N ARG A 74 -8.35 -21.82 0.75
CA ARG A 74 -8.90 -22.32 2.02
C ARG A 74 -8.60 -23.81 2.18
N ASP A 75 -8.37 -24.24 3.41
CA ASP A 75 -8.09 -25.63 3.74
C ASP A 75 -9.34 -26.53 3.64
N THR A 76 -10.54 -25.97 3.82
CA THR A 76 -11.80 -26.75 3.86
C THR A 76 -12.81 -26.30 2.82
N SER A 77 -13.43 -27.26 2.12
CA SER A 77 -14.48 -26.99 1.11
C SER A 77 -15.73 -26.31 1.67
N ALA A 78 -16.05 -26.57 2.94
CA ALA A 78 -17.15 -25.92 3.65
C ALA A 78 -16.90 -24.41 3.87
N GLU A 79 -15.66 -24.02 4.17
CA GLU A 79 -15.28 -22.62 4.35
C GLU A 79 -15.28 -21.87 3.01
N ALA A 80 -14.77 -22.51 1.95
CA ALA A 80 -14.79 -21.94 0.61
C ALA A 80 -16.21 -21.66 0.13
N LYS A 81 -17.16 -22.57 0.38
CA LYS A 81 -18.58 -22.36 0.04
C LYS A 81 -19.23 -21.26 0.87
N ARG A 82 -18.97 -21.24 2.18
CA ARG A 82 -19.48 -20.18 3.05
C ARG A 82 -18.98 -18.79 2.62
N GLU A 83 -17.70 -18.65 2.31
CA GLU A 83 -17.13 -17.39 1.84
C GLU A 83 -17.68 -16.99 0.47
N LEU A 84 -17.95 -17.96 -0.42
CA LEU A 84 -18.61 -17.71 -1.71
C LEU A 84 -20.03 -17.17 -1.53
N ASP A 85 -20.79 -17.74 -0.58
CA ASP A 85 -22.15 -17.29 -0.25
C ASP A 85 -22.15 -15.89 0.38
N GLU A 86 -21.22 -15.60 1.29
CA GLU A 86 -21.04 -14.25 1.86
C GLU A 86 -20.68 -13.23 0.76
N ILE A 87 -19.81 -13.60 -0.19
CA ILE A 87 -19.48 -12.75 -1.34
C ILE A 87 -20.73 -12.52 -2.21
N ARG A 88 -21.52 -13.57 -2.47
CA ARG A 88 -22.74 -13.47 -3.27
C ARG A 88 -23.78 -12.56 -2.62
N GLU A 89 -23.99 -12.67 -1.32
CA GLU A 89 -24.87 -11.79 -0.55
C GLU A 89 -24.38 -10.35 -0.61
N SER A 90 -23.09 -10.12 -0.41
CA SER A 90 -22.48 -8.77 -0.47
C SER A 90 -22.59 -8.11 -1.85
N LEU A 91 -22.64 -8.90 -2.92
CA LEU A 91 -22.83 -8.43 -4.30
C LEU A 91 -24.30 -8.14 -4.63
N GLN A 92 -25.24 -8.81 -3.96
CA GLN A 92 -26.67 -8.53 -4.09
C GLN A 92 -27.07 -7.26 -3.34
N VAL A 93 -26.40 -6.96 -2.23
CA VAL A 93 -26.48 -5.64 -1.59
C VAL A 93 -25.91 -4.62 -2.57
N LYS A 94 -26.79 -3.86 -3.25
CA LYS A 94 -26.36 -2.73 -4.09
C LYS A 94 -25.46 -1.84 -3.25
N GLN A 95 -24.17 -1.81 -3.59
CA GLN A 95 -23.19 -0.84 -3.11
C GLN A 95 -23.61 0.53 -3.65
N SER A 96 -24.63 1.11 -3.01
CA SER A 96 -25.14 2.44 -3.29
C SER A 96 -24.12 3.44 -2.77
N GLY A 97 -22.90 3.50 -3.31
CA GLY A 97 -21.82 4.32 -2.74
C GLY A 97 -22.24 5.78 -2.52
N TRP A 98 -22.87 6.39 -3.54
CA TRP A 98 -23.41 7.75 -3.45
C TRP A 98 -24.76 7.84 -2.72
N ALA A 99 -25.59 6.81 -2.79
CA ALA A 99 -26.90 6.80 -2.12
C ALA A 99 -26.76 6.59 -0.61
N LEU A 100 -25.83 5.74 -0.15
CA LEU A 100 -25.45 5.53 1.25
C LEU A 100 -24.89 6.80 1.88
N PHE A 101 -24.15 7.61 1.12
CA PHE A 101 -23.67 8.91 1.56
C PHE A 101 -24.81 9.92 1.80
N LYS A 102 -25.90 9.80 1.04
CA LYS A 102 -27.09 10.67 1.15
C LYS A 102 -28.10 10.17 2.17
N GLU A 103 -28.29 8.84 2.28
CA GLU A 103 -29.26 8.20 3.19
C GLU A 103 -28.74 8.04 4.62
N ASN A 104 -27.45 7.78 4.81
CA ASN A 104 -26.92 7.40 6.12
C ASN A 104 -25.99 8.48 6.72
N SER A 105 -26.50 9.23 7.69
CA SER A 105 -25.73 10.26 8.42
C SER A 105 -24.52 9.68 9.17
N ASN A 106 -24.59 8.42 9.64
CA ASN A 106 -23.47 7.78 10.32
C ASN A 106 -22.32 7.45 9.35
N PHE A 107 -22.65 7.04 8.12
CA PHE A 107 -21.64 6.81 7.07
C PHE A 107 -20.91 8.11 6.72
N ARG A 108 -21.64 9.22 6.57
CA ARG A 108 -21.03 10.54 6.33
C ARG A 108 -20.12 11.00 7.47
N ARG A 109 -20.51 10.77 8.74
CA ARG A 109 -19.66 11.06 9.89
C ARG A 109 -18.38 10.22 9.88
N ALA A 110 -18.48 8.91 9.60
CA ALA A 110 -17.32 8.04 9.51
C ALA A 110 -16.37 8.46 8.38
N VAL A 111 -16.90 8.79 7.20
CA VAL A 111 -16.11 9.31 6.07
C VAL A 111 -15.45 10.64 6.44
N PHE A 112 -16.18 11.57 7.04
CA PHE A 112 -15.62 12.86 7.47
C PHE A 112 -14.50 12.69 8.50
N LEU A 113 -14.70 11.83 9.51
CA LEU A 113 -13.66 11.51 10.49
C LEU A 113 -12.44 10.86 9.83
N GLY A 114 -12.64 9.95 8.87
CA GLY A 114 -11.55 9.34 8.10
C GLY A 114 -10.75 10.35 7.29
N VAL A 115 -11.44 11.28 6.60
CA VAL A 115 -10.80 12.37 5.86
C VAL A 115 -10.05 13.31 6.81
N LEU A 116 -10.69 13.72 7.90
CA LEU A 116 -10.07 14.61 8.89
C LEU A 116 -8.81 13.97 9.48
N LEU A 117 -8.87 12.68 9.83
CA LEU A 117 -7.73 11.93 10.34
C LEU A 117 -6.60 11.85 9.30
N GLN A 118 -6.92 11.62 8.02
CA GLN A 118 -5.92 11.60 6.96
C GLN A 118 -5.28 12.97 6.73
N VAL A 119 -6.07 14.04 6.83
CA VAL A 119 -5.59 15.42 6.76
C VAL A 119 -4.66 15.73 7.93
N MET A 120 -5.06 15.38 9.16
CA MET A 120 -4.20 15.53 10.34
C MET A 120 -2.90 14.75 10.20
N GLN A 121 -2.93 13.53 9.67
CA GLN A 121 -1.71 12.77 9.34
C GLN A 121 -0.79 13.54 8.40
N GLN A 122 -1.30 14.17 7.33
CA GLN A 122 -0.46 14.97 6.43
C GLN A 122 0.06 16.25 7.07
N PHE A 123 -0.74 16.90 7.92
CA PHE A 123 -0.34 18.12 8.65
C PHE A 123 0.79 17.89 9.66
N THR A 124 1.00 16.67 10.13
CA THR A 124 2.22 16.34 10.91
C THR A 124 3.51 16.62 10.15
N GLY A 125 3.44 16.83 8.82
CA GLY A 125 4.57 17.27 8.03
C GLY A 125 5.60 16.17 7.80
N MET A 126 5.26 14.90 8.03
CA MET A 126 6.16 13.75 7.81
C MET A 126 6.83 13.80 6.43
N ASN A 127 6.07 14.15 5.39
CA ASN A 127 6.61 14.32 4.04
C ASN A 127 7.63 15.47 3.97
N VAL A 128 7.33 16.61 4.59
CA VAL A 128 8.24 17.77 4.66
C VAL A 128 9.52 17.40 5.41
N ILE A 129 9.41 16.73 6.56
CA ILE A 129 10.57 16.24 7.32
C ILE A 129 11.39 15.28 6.47
N MET A 130 10.77 14.34 5.75
CA MET A 130 11.50 13.39 4.90
C MET A 130 12.27 14.08 3.76
N TYR A 131 11.68 15.06 3.09
CA TYR A 131 12.36 15.80 2.00
C TYR A 131 13.43 16.77 2.50
N TYR A 132 13.18 17.42 3.64
CA TYR A 132 14.06 18.45 4.18
C TYR A 132 14.95 17.95 5.32
N ALA A 133 14.90 16.66 5.67
CA ALA A 133 15.74 16.07 6.71
C ALA A 133 17.23 16.43 6.55
N PRO A 134 17.85 16.27 5.36
CA PRO A 134 19.25 16.63 5.18
C PRO A 134 19.53 18.12 5.47
N LYS A 135 18.59 19.00 5.08
CA LYS A 135 18.69 20.44 5.29
C LYS A 135 18.45 20.87 6.73
N ILE A 136 17.56 20.17 7.45
CA ILE A 136 17.32 20.38 8.88
C ILE A 136 18.55 19.94 9.68
N PHE A 137 19.16 18.80 9.34
CA PHE A 137 20.41 18.36 9.96
C PHE A 137 21.59 19.29 9.65
N GLU A 138 21.60 19.91 8.47
CA GLU A 138 22.61 20.91 8.08
C GLU A 138 22.47 22.20 8.90
N LEU A 139 21.23 22.69 9.05
CA LEU A 139 20.90 23.87 9.87
C LEU A 139 21.12 23.62 11.38
N ALA A 140 21.03 22.37 11.83
CA ALA A 140 21.30 21.97 13.21
C ALA A 140 22.80 21.89 13.56
N GLY A 141 23.71 22.13 12.60
CA GLY A 141 25.15 22.25 12.83
C GLY A 141 26.00 21.07 12.36
N TYR A 142 25.43 20.08 11.66
CA TYR A 142 26.21 18.99 11.05
C TYR A 142 26.58 19.35 9.61
N THR A 143 27.74 19.98 9.43
CA THR A 143 28.21 20.54 8.15
C THR A 143 28.93 19.56 7.23
N ASN A 144 29.13 18.29 7.61
CA ASN A 144 29.76 17.29 6.73
C ASN A 144 28.81 16.13 6.43
N THR A 145 28.64 15.85 5.13
CA THR A 145 27.82 14.78 4.55
C THR A 145 28.15 13.39 5.13
N THR A 146 29.36 13.21 5.66
CA THR A 146 29.82 11.97 6.32
C THR A 146 29.35 11.83 7.78
N GLU A 147 29.14 12.94 8.51
CA GLU A 147 28.72 12.95 9.93
C GLU A 147 27.19 12.82 10.06
N GLN A 148 26.43 13.44 9.15
CA GLN A 148 24.96 13.31 9.11
C GLN A 148 24.48 11.86 8.88
N MET A 149 25.30 11.04 8.23
CA MET A 149 24.95 9.65 7.88
C MET A 149 25.39 8.62 8.93
N TRP A 150 26.36 8.94 9.79
CA TRP A 150 26.95 7.98 10.75
C TRP A 150 26.91 8.39 12.23
N GLY A 151 26.38 9.58 12.55
CA GLY A 151 26.14 9.99 13.93
C GLY A 151 27.40 10.02 14.80
N ARG A 152 28.48 10.58 14.26
CA ARG A 152 29.67 10.98 15.02
C ARG A 152 30.12 12.34 14.59
#